data_AF-A0A383F4L5-F1
#
_entry.id   AF-A0A383F4L5-F1
#
_cell.length_a   1.000
_cell.length_b   1.000
_cell.length_c   1.000
_cell.angle_alpha   90.00
_cell.angle_beta   90.00
_cell.angle_gamma   90.00
#
_symmetry.space_group_name_H-M   'P 1'
#
loop_
_entity.id
_entity.type
_entity.pdbx_description
1 polymer ?
#
loop_
_entity_poly.entity_id
_entity_poly.type
_entity_poly.pdbx_seq_one_letter_code
_entity_poly.pdbx_strand_id
1 'polypeptide(L)'
;VQLSERFQVAIDKAAMRAGKQGSAEYLDDWRRSYSNCGDNLDKEASEAAEKYETEYSDDQLSLLAKAKGIDPEKENQPEIP
;
A
#
# COMPACT_ATOMS: atom_id res chain seq x y z
N VAL A 1 13.81 -4.19 0.13
CA VAL A 1 13.94 -3.02 -0.80
C VAL A 1 12.89 -1.97 -0.46
N GLN A 2 13.14 -0.70 -0.79
CA GLN A 2 12.16 0.39 -0.59
C GLN A 2 11.47 0.68 -1.93
N LEU A 3 10.16 0.97 -1.89
CA LEU A 3 9.39 1.41 -3.06
C LEU A 3 9.74 2.86 -3.45
N SER A 4 9.39 3.24 -4.67
CA SER A 4 9.55 4.60 -5.17
C SER A 4 8.80 5.62 -4.30
N GLU A 5 9.31 6.84 -4.29
CA GLU A 5 8.75 7.96 -3.52
C GLU A 5 7.27 8.24 -3.82
N ARG A 6 6.80 7.87 -5.02
CA ARG A 6 5.41 8.00 -5.47
C ARG A 6 4.41 7.36 -4.51
N PHE A 7 4.77 6.20 -3.93
CA PHE A 7 3.95 5.54 -2.92
C PHE A 7 3.86 6.37 -1.64
N GLN A 8 4.97 6.93 -1.16
CA GLN A 8 4.99 7.79 0.02
C GLN A 8 4.12 9.04 -0.20
N VAL A 9 4.25 9.69 -1.36
CA VAL A 9 3.44 10.85 -1.74
C VAL A 9 1.95 10.51 -1.80
N ALA A 10 1.58 9.33 -2.31
CA ALA A 10 0.20 8.89 -2.36
C ALA A 10 -0.39 8.61 -0.97
N ILE A 11 0.38 7.94 -0.10
CA ILE A 11 0.00 7.65 1.28
C ILE A 11 -0.18 8.95 2.08
N ASP A 12 0.72 9.91 1.94
CA ASP A 12 0.61 11.23 2.59
C ASP A 12 -0.64 11.99 2.12
N LYS A 13 -0.90 12.00 0.80
CA LYS A 13 -2.12 12.59 0.24
C LYS A 13 -3.39 11.89 0.76
N ALA A 14 -3.36 10.57 0.92
CA ALA A 14 -4.47 9.80 1.48
C ALA A 14 -4.74 10.21 2.93
N ALA A 15 -3.68 10.28 3.75
CA ALA A 15 -3.75 10.64 5.17
C ALA A 15 -4.27 12.08 5.36
N MET A 16 -3.70 13.04 4.60
CA MET A 16 -4.16 14.42 4.59
C MET A 16 -5.65 14.54 4.22
N ARG A 17 -6.12 13.77 3.24
CA ARG A 17 -7.54 13.76 2.82
C ARG A 17 -8.46 13.05 3.80
N ALA A 18 -7.96 12.05 4.51
CA ALA A 18 -8.69 11.35 5.55
C ALA A 18 -8.91 12.25 6.79
N GLY A 19 -8.21 13.38 6.87
CA GLY A 19 -8.22 14.24 8.07
C GLY A 19 -7.50 13.60 9.25
N LYS A 20 -6.73 12.53 8.99
CA LYS A 20 -5.95 11.78 9.97
C LYS A 20 -4.65 12.54 10.24
N GLN A 21 -4.77 13.69 10.89
CA GLN A 21 -3.64 14.50 11.36
C GLN A 21 -3.02 13.92 12.64
N GLY A 22 -3.69 12.98 13.31
CA GLY A 22 -3.14 12.21 14.41
C GLY A 22 -2.26 11.06 13.89
N SER A 23 -1.04 10.96 14.43
CA SER A 23 -0.11 9.85 14.15
C SER A 23 -0.70 8.47 14.46
N ALA A 24 -1.69 8.38 15.35
CA ALA A 24 -2.40 7.14 15.66
C ALA A 24 -3.36 6.72 14.53
N GLU A 25 -4.14 7.65 13.97
CA GLU A 25 -5.16 7.33 12.96
C GLU A 25 -4.52 6.90 11.64
N TYR A 26 -3.35 7.47 11.32
CA TYR A 26 -2.53 7.10 10.17
C TYR A 26 -2.07 5.64 10.21
N LEU A 27 -1.74 5.13 11.39
CA LEU A 27 -1.26 3.75 11.59
C LEU A 27 -2.39 2.75 11.81
N ASP A 28 -3.60 3.22 12.12
CA ASP A 28 -4.75 2.35 12.40
C ASP A 28 -5.15 1.51 11.18
N ASP A 29 -4.99 2.07 9.97
CA ASP A 29 -5.31 1.39 8.71
C ASP A 29 -4.14 0.51 8.19
N TRP A 30 -2.99 0.54 8.86
CA TRP A 30 -1.82 -0.22 8.40
C TRP A 30 -2.00 -1.71 8.69
N ARG A 31 -2.11 -2.50 7.63
CA ARG A 31 -2.12 -3.96 7.73
C ARG A 31 -0.73 -4.53 7.51
N ARG A 32 -0.35 -5.48 8.37
CA ARG A 32 0.82 -6.34 8.15
C ARG A 32 0.34 -7.66 7.59
N SER A 33 0.87 -8.06 6.45
CA SER A 33 0.69 -9.39 5.88
C SER A 33 1.99 -10.17 5.95
N TYR A 34 1.89 -11.46 6.20
CA TYR A 34 3.01 -12.40 6.14
C TYR A 34 2.76 -13.34 4.98
N SER A 35 3.77 -13.53 4.14
CA SER A 35 3.74 -14.49 3.04
C SER A 35 4.90 -15.47 3.19
N ASN A 36 4.68 -16.68 2.71
CA ASN A 36 5.74 -17.67 2.64
C ASN A 36 6.73 -17.21 1.56
N CYS A 37 7.98 -16.98 1.95
CA CYS A 37 9.05 -16.55 1.06
C CYS A 37 10.09 -17.68 0.94
N GLY A 38 10.75 -17.78 -0.22
CA GLY A 38 11.82 -18.74 -0.43
C GLY A 38 13.11 -18.38 0.33
N ASP A 39 14.18 -19.15 0.10
CA ASP A 39 15.46 -18.99 0.78
C ASP A 39 16.16 -17.64 0.48
N ASN A 40 15.78 -16.95 -0.60
CA ASN A 40 16.36 -15.68 -1.01
C ASN A 40 15.39 -14.52 -0.79
N LEU A 41 15.39 -14.01 0.44
CA LEU A 41 14.53 -12.90 0.87
C LEU A 41 14.79 -11.60 0.08
N ASP A 42 16.03 -11.33 -0.32
CA ASP A 42 16.37 -10.14 -1.11
C ASP A 42 15.71 -10.17 -2.50
N LYS A 43 15.71 -11.34 -3.14
CA LYS A 43 15.06 -11.55 -4.44
C LYS A 43 13.54 -11.44 -4.31
N GLU A 44 12.96 -12.14 -3.33
CA GLU A 44 11.51 -12.09 -3.05
C GLU A 44 11.03 -10.66 -2.76
N ALA A 45 11.80 -9.90 -1.97
CA ALA A 45 11.48 -8.50 -1.68
C ALA A 45 11.54 -7.61 -2.93
N SER A 46 12.53 -7.85 -3.81
CA SER A 46 12.70 -7.09 -5.05
C SER A 46 11.56 -7.37 -6.05
N GLU A 47 11.22 -8.65 -6.23
CA GLU A 47 10.10 -9.07 -7.09
C GLU A 47 8.77 -8.56 -6.58
N ALA A 48 8.55 -8.60 -5.26
CA ALA A 48 7.36 -8.00 -4.65
C ALA A 48 7.30 -6.49 -4.91
N ALA A 49 8.42 -5.78 -4.75
CA ALA A 49 8.47 -4.34 -5.02
C ALA A 49 8.19 -4.02 -6.51
N GLU A 50 8.81 -4.73 -7.45
CA GLU A 50 8.54 -4.54 -8.88
C GLU A 50 7.09 -4.83 -9.24
N LYS A 51 6.50 -5.87 -8.64
CA LYS A 51 5.08 -6.16 -8.81
C LYS A 51 4.22 -5.00 -8.32
N TYR A 52 4.50 -4.46 -7.15
CA TYR A 52 3.77 -3.28 -6.63
C TYR A 52 3.94 -2.06 -7.53
N GLU A 53 5.15 -1.76 -8.00
CA GLU A 53 5.43 -0.65 -8.94
C GLU A 53 4.68 -0.80 -10.26
N THR A 54 4.51 -2.04 -10.73
CA THR A 54 3.79 -2.34 -11.98
C THR A 54 2.28 -2.32 -11.80
N GLU A 55 1.77 -2.86 -10.68
CA GLU A 55 0.33 -2.95 -10.37
C GLU A 55 -0.23 -1.57 -9.99
N TYR A 56 0.53 -0.77 -9.24
CA TYR A 56 0.13 0.55 -8.76
C TYR A 56 0.81 1.67 -9.54
N SER A 57 0.22 2.01 -10.69
CA SER A 57 0.62 3.19 -11.48
C SER A 57 0.26 4.51 -10.78
N ASP A 58 0.75 5.64 -11.30
CA ASP A 58 0.45 6.98 -10.75
C ASP A 58 -1.05 7.23 -10.60
N ASP A 59 -1.81 6.81 -11.62
CA ASP A 59 -3.26 7.00 -11.68
C ASP A 59 -3.96 6.21 -10.58
N GLN A 60 -3.53 4.96 -10.35
CA GLN A 60 -4.04 4.11 -9.28
C GLN A 60 -3.69 4.69 -7.91
N LEU A 61 -2.43 5.08 -7.70
CA LEU A 61 -1.99 5.73 -6.47
C LEU A 61 -2.75 7.03 -6.19
N SER A 62 -3.03 7.82 -7.23
CA SER A 62 -3.84 9.03 -7.15
C SER A 62 -5.30 8.72 -6.81
N LEU A 63 -5.88 7.67 -7.37
CA LEU A 63 -7.23 7.21 -7.07
C LEU A 63 -7.34 6.74 -5.61
N LEU A 64 -6.40 5.92 -5.15
CA LEU A 64 -6.30 5.47 -3.76
C LEU A 64 -6.14 6.65 -2.80
N ALA A 65 -5.24 7.58 -3.12
CA ALA A 65 -5.08 8.80 -2.34
C ALA A 65 -6.38 9.60 -2.27
N LYS A 66 -7.12 9.69 -3.38
CA LYS A 66 -8.44 10.35 -3.42
C LYS A 66 -9.48 9.62 -2.57
N ALA A 67 -9.42 8.29 -2.55
CA ALA A 67 -10.26 7.39 -1.77
C ALA A 67 -9.78 7.20 -0.32
N LYS A 68 -8.89 8.09 0.19
CA LYS A 68 -8.37 8.03 1.57
C LYS A 68 -7.60 6.75 1.89
N GLY A 69 -7.00 6.10 0.88
CA GLY A 69 -6.24 4.87 1.02
C GLY A 69 -7.09 3.60 0.92
N ILE A 70 -8.39 3.71 0.64
CA ILE A 70 -9.28 2.57 0.47
C ILE A 70 -9.32 2.19 -1.02
N ASP A 71 -8.95 0.94 -1.30
CA ASP A 71 -9.11 0.34 -2.62
C ASP A 71 -10.50 -0.32 -2.72
N PRO A 72 -11.46 0.27 -3.43
CA PRO A 72 -12.82 -0.28 -3.52
C PRO A 72 -12.88 -1.62 -4.26
N GLU A 73 -11.85 -1.98 -5.04
CA GLU A 73 -11.77 -3.30 -5.69
C GLU A 73 -11.20 -4.38 -4.77
N LYS A 74 -10.32 -4.02 -3.80
CA LYS A 74 -9.76 -4.99 -2.83
C LYS A 74 -10.56 -5.11 -1.53
N GLU A 75 -11.47 -4.17 -1.21
CA GLU A 75 -12.38 -4.29 -0.05
C GLU A 75 -13.33 -5.50 -0.16
N ASN A 76 -13.56 -6.01 -1.38
CA ASN A 76 -14.42 -7.16 -1.66
C ASN A 76 -13.70 -8.52 -1.76
N GLN A 77 -12.40 -8.61 -1.43
CA GLN A 77 -11.74 -9.92 -1.33
C GLN A 77 -12.00 -10.50 0.07
N PRO A 78 -12.76 -11.61 0.19
CA PRO A 78 -12.95 -12.25 1.48
C PRO A 78 -11.58 -12.66 2.01
N GLU A 79 -11.25 -12.20 3.21
CA GLU A 79 -10.09 -12.70 3.96
C GLU A 79 -10.17 -14.22 3.96
N ILE A 80 -9.23 -14.86 3.27
CA ILE A 80 -9.15 -16.32 3.23
C ILE A 80 -8.67 -16.74 4.63
N PRO A 81 -9.48 -17.48 5.41
CA PRO A 81 -9.13 -17.88 6.77
C PRO A 81 -7.95 -18.85 6.84
#